data_AF-A0A8H7CAQ1-F1
#
_entry.id   AF-A0A8H7CAQ1-F1
#
_cell.length_a   1.000
_cell.length_b   1.000
_cell.length_c   1.000
_cell.angle_alpha   90.00
_cell.angle_beta   90.00
_cell.angle_gamma   90.00
#
_symmetry.space_group_name_H-M   'P 1'
#
loop_
_entity.id
_entity.type
_entity.pdbx_description
1 polymer ?
#
loop_
_entity_poly.entity_id
_entity_poly.type
_entity_poly.pdbx_seq_one_letter_code
_entity_poly.pdbx_strand_id
1 'polypeptide(L)'
;MNEAKKRDGPNEASRAQLRAAIYKVPEARLRHVLVGLADTVPAVYHALARELVVVSPTTRVVVPRWETCPNCGETYDVNADEDEEECTFHPGELEVNEAKFPDWDEDCHGPMDSEHNREQYPENFSWTCCNGDGMTEGVCNREARRSRSQETAGLKIFDVFLPLGRRSSVKLSAFGPAIMPILYFVGHAILM
;
A
#
# COMPACT_ATOMS: atom_id res chain seq x y z
N MET A 1 -5.27 -45.89 -27.92
CA MET A 1 -4.47 -45.38 -26.78
C MET A 1 -4.11 -43.95 -27.11
N ASN A 2 -4.67 -42.99 -26.38
CA ASN A 2 -4.39 -41.57 -26.61
C ASN A 2 -3.16 -41.19 -25.79
N GLU A 3 -2.06 -40.90 -26.46
CA GLU A 3 -0.86 -40.35 -25.83
C GLU A 3 -1.16 -38.96 -25.27
N ALA A 4 -1.05 -38.82 -23.96
CA ALA A 4 -1.16 -37.55 -23.28
C ALA A 4 0.01 -36.66 -23.70
N LYS A 5 -0.26 -35.68 -24.56
CA LYS A 5 0.69 -34.63 -24.97
C LYS A 5 1.10 -33.85 -23.73
N LYS A 6 2.29 -34.15 -23.20
CA LYS A 6 2.95 -33.42 -22.12
C LYS A 6 3.05 -31.96 -22.55
N ARG A 7 2.37 -31.06 -21.84
CA ARG A 7 2.49 -29.62 -22.08
C ARG A 7 3.83 -29.20 -21.51
N ASP A 8 4.87 -29.19 -22.34
CA ASP A 8 6.15 -28.64 -21.95
C ASP A 8 5.96 -27.16 -21.58
N GLY A 9 6.35 -26.81 -20.36
CA GLY A 9 6.29 -25.44 -19.87
C GLY A 9 7.21 -24.53 -20.68
N PRO A 10 7.08 -23.20 -20.51
CA PRO A 10 7.96 -22.25 -21.19
C PRO A 10 9.43 -22.59 -20.89
N ASN A 11 10.23 -22.74 -21.95
CA ASN A 11 11.65 -23.02 -21.84
C ASN A 11 12.40 -21.84 -21.18
N GLU A 12 13.61 -22.10 -20.68
CA GLU A 12 14.38 -21.10 -19.92
C GLU A 12 14.66 -19.83 -20.74
N ALA A 13 14.92 -19.97 -22.04
CA ALA A 13 15.12 -18.82 -22.93
C ALA A 13 13.88 -17.90 -22.98
N SER A 14 12.68 -18.48 -23.04
CA SER A 14 11.42 -17.73 -23.02
C SER A 14 11.22 -17.02 -21.66
N ARG A 15 11.59 -17.68 -20.56
CA ARG A 15 11.51 -17.08 -19.20
C ARG A 15 12.50 -15.91 -19.06
N ALA A 16 13.72 -16.06 -19.57
CA ALA A 16 14.73 -15.01 -19.55
C ALA A 16 14.30 -13.79 -20.38
N GLN A 17 13.74 -14.02 -21.57
CA GLN A 17 13.23 -12.94 -22.42
C GLN A 17 12.06 -12.19 -21.74
N LEU A 18 11.15 -12.91 -21.09
CA LEU A 18 10.06 -12.28 -20.33
C LEU A 18 10.59 -11.43 -19.17
N ARG A 19 11.55 -11.94 -18.38
CA ARG A 19 12.20 -11.17 -17.31
C ARG A 19 12.81 -9.88 -17.85
N ALA A 20 13.56 -9.96 -18.95
CA ALA A 20 14.16 -8.79 -19.57
C ALA A 20 13.12 -7.76 -20.05
N ALA A 21 11.96 -8.21 -20.54
CA ALA A 21 10.87 -7.33 -20.92
C ALA A 21 10.25 -6.63 -19.70
N ILE A 22 10.07 -7.35 -18.58
CA ILE A 22 9.55 -6.78 -17.32
C ILE A 22 10.46 -5.65 -16.83
N TYR A 23 11.78 -5.85 -16.82
CA TYR A 23 12.74 -4.82 -16.39
C TYR A 23 12.73 -3.54 -17.23
N LYS A 24 12.33 -3.62 -18.52
CA LYS A 24 12.31 -2.46 -19.42
C LYS A 24 10.98 -1.72 -19.43
N VAL A 25 9.93 -2.32 -18.89
CA VAL A 25 8.59 -1.74 -18.90
C VAL A 25 8.50 -0.62 -17.84
N PRO A 26 7.92 0.54 -18.18
CA PRO A 26 7.65 1.58 -17.18
C PRO A 26 6.76 1.07 -16.05
N GLU A 27 7.03 1.48 -14.81
CA GLU A 27 6.30 1.01 -13.62
C GLU A 27 4.78 1.18 -13.74
N ALA A 28 4.32 2.31 -14.28
CA ALA A 28 2.88 2.58 -14.46
C ALA A 28 2.21 1.51 -15.33
N ARG A 29 2.89 1.06 -16.38
CA ARG A 29 2.39 0.00 -17.27
C ARG A 29 2.44 -1.36 -16.58
N LEU A 30 3.49 -1.64 -15.79
CA LEU A 30 3.56 -2.88 -15.02
C LEU A 30 2.43 -2.97 -13.99
N ARG A 31 2.15 -1.88 -13.25
CA ARG A 31 1.02 -1.80 -12.32
C ARG A 31 -0.31 -2.09 -13.02
N HIS A 32 -0.54 -1.49 -14.18
CA HIS A 32 -1.75 -1.72 -14.96
C HIS A 32 -1.91 -3.20 -15.39
N VAL A 33 -0.83 -3.83 -15.84
CA VAL A 33 -0.83 -5.26 -16.19
C VAL A 33 -1.12 -6.14 -14.98
N LEU A 34 -0.51 -5.85 -13.82
CA LEU A 34 -0.75 -6.60 -12.59
C LEU A 34 -2.19 -6.50 -12.10
N VAL A 35 -2.79 -5.31 -12.15
CA VAL A 35 -4.21 -5.11 -11.83
C VAL A 35 -5.09 -5.96 -12.75
N GLY A 36 -4.88 -5.86 -14.07
CA GLY A 36 -5.66 -6.65 -15.03
C GLY A 36 -5.50 -8.16 -14.85
N LEU A 37 -4.31 -8.65 -14.47
CA LEU A 37 -4.08 -10.05 -14.15
C LEU A 37 -4.75 -10.47 -12.84
N ALA A 38 -4.76 -9.62 -11.82
CA ALA A 38 -5.45 -9.89 -10.56
C ALA A 38 -6.97 -10.01 -10.77
N ASP A 39 -7.55 -9.16 -11.61
CA ASP A 39 -8.98 -9.16 -11.92
C ASP A 39 -9.42 -10.40 -12.71
N THR A 40 -8.51 -10.99 -13.49
CA THR A 40 -8.84 -12.07 -14.44
C THR A 40 -8.34 -13.45 -14.02
N VAL A 41 -7.26 -13.52 -13.23
CA VAL A 41 -6.60 -14.77 -12.84
C VAL A 41 -6.56 -14.90 -11.30
N PRO A 42 -7.43 -15.72 -10.70
CA PRO A 42 -7.50 -15.86 -9.23
C PRO A 42 -6.18 -16.27 -8.58
N ALA A 43 -5.38 -17.11 -9.26
CA ALA A 43 -4.06 -17.50 -8.75
C ALA A 43 -3.10 -16.29 -8.64
N VAL A 44 -3.21 -15.31 -9.55
CA VAL A 44 -2.43 -14.08 -9.50
C VAL A 44 -2.95 -13.18 -8.38
N TYR A 45 -4.27 -13.04 -8.23
CA TYR A 45 -4.86 -12.31 -7.10
C TYR A 45 -4.33 -12.81 -5.76
N HIS A 46 -4.41 -14.13 -5.50
CA HIS A 46 -3.94 -14.69 -4.24
C HIS A 46 -2.44 -14.52 -4.03
N ALA A 47 -1.63 -14.65 -5.09
CA ALA A 47 -0.20 -14.41 -5.02
C ALA A 47 0.08 -12.94 -4.65
N LEU A 48 -0.54 -11.99 -5.35
CA LEU A 48 -0.34 -10.56 -5.08
C LEU A 48 -0.85 -10.16 -3.70
N ALA A 49 -2.01 -10.67 -3.27
CA ALA A 49 -2.54 -10.39 -1.95
C ALA A 49 -1.57 -10.84 -0.84
N ARG A 50 -0.91 -11.99 -1.00
CA ARG A 50 0.08 -12.47 -0.03
C ARG A 50 1.35 -11.59 0.01
N GLU A 51 1.77 -11.04 -1.13
CA GLU A 51 3.01 -10.27 -1.21
C GLU A 51 2.82 -8.77 -0.92
N LEU A 52 1.64 -8.20 -1.19
CA LEU A 52 1.43 -6.74 -1.22
C LEU A 52 0.53 -6.20 -0.12
N VAL A 53 -0.25 -7.04 0.57
CA VAL A 53 -1.11 -6.59 1.66
C VAL A 53 -0.93 -7.42 2.92
N VAL A 54 -1.14 -6.77 4.07
CA VAL A 54 -1.13 -7.39 5.39
C VAL A 54 -2.36 -6.94 6.16
N VAL A 55 -2.66 -7.65 7.24
CA VAL A 55 -3.70 -7.22 8.18
C VAL A 55 -3.01 -6.46 9.29
N SER A 56 -3.30 -5.17 9.40
CA SER A 56 -2.71 -4.33 10.45
C SER A 56 -3.03 -4.93 11.82
N PRO A 57 -2.03 -5.16 12.70
CA PRO A 57 -2.26 -5.70 14.03
C PRO A 57 -3.10 -4.73 14.88
N THR A 58 -2.90 -3.43 14.69
CA THR A 58 -3.54 -2.34 15.44
C THR A 58 -5.00 -2.14 15.03
N THR A 59 -5.28 -2.04 13.73
CA THR A 59 -6.61 -1.68 13.22
C THR A 59 -7.43 -2.87 12.72
N ARG A 60 -6.79 -4.04 12.52
CA ARG A 60 -7.39 -5.25 11.94
C ARG A 60 -7.98 -5.05 10.54
N VAL A 61 -7.58 -4.00 9.83
CA VAL A 61 -7.93 -3.76 8.42
C VAL A 61 -6.82 -4.23 7.49
N VAL A 62 -7.18 -4.52 6.25
CA VAL A 62 -6.20 -4.85 5.20
C VAL A 62 -5.52 -3.55 4.76
N VAL A 63 -4.20 -3.50 4.88
CA VAL A 63 -3.35 -2.36 4.53
C VAL A 63 -2.26 -2.80 3.55
N PRO A 64 -1.67 -1.87 2.77
CA PRO A 64 -0.45 -2.16 2.03
C PRO A 64 0.63 -2.69 2.97
N ARG A 65 1.36 -3.71 2.52
CA ARG A 65 2.45 -4.30 3.28
C ARG A 65 3.64 -3.35 3.43
N TRP A 66 3.94 -2.62 2.36
CA TRP A 66 5.10 -1.76 2.26
C TRP A 66 4.67 -0.31 2.40
N GLU A 67 5.25 0.39 3.37
CA GLU A 67 5.03 1.82 3.59
C GLU A 67 6.36 2.57 3.62
N THR A 68 6.31 3.88 3.44
CA THR A 68 7.50 4.75 3.48
C THR A 68 7.48 5.58 4.75
N CYS A 69 8.57 5.53 5.52
CA CYS A 69 8.70 6.33 6.73
C CYS A 69 8.75 7.82 6.37
N PRO A 70 7.92 8.69 6.99
CA PRO A 70 7.93 10.12 6.70
C PRO A 70 9.20 10.84 7.21
N ASN A 71 9.94 10.23 8.15
CA ASN A 71 11.11 10.86 8.76
C ASN A 71 12.39 10.53 7.98
N CYS A 72 12.64 9.25 7.66
CA CYS A 72 13.85 8.84 6.94
C CYS A 72 13.62 8.55 5.45
N GLY A 73 12.39 8.46 4.97
CA GLY A 73 12.08 8.14 3.57
C GLY A 73 12.30 6.67 3.18
N GLU A 74 12.74 5.82 4.10
CA GLU A 74 12.95 4.40 3.82
C GLU A 74 11.64 3.61 3.82
N THR A 75 11.57 2.63 2.91
CA THR A 75 10.44 1.69 2.85
C THR A 75 10.58 0.60 3.90
N TYR A 76 9.50 0.24 4.56
CA TYR A 76 9.46 -0.75 5.64
C TYR A 76 8.23 -1.67 5.53
N ASP A 77 8.31 -2.85 6.14
CA ASP A 77 7.22 -3.83 6.18
C ASP A 77 6.35 -3.58 7.41
N VAL A 78 5.09 -3.21 7.20
CA VAL A 78 4.14 -2.92 8.29
C VAL A 78 3.91 -4.13 9.22
N ASN A 79 4.28 -5.34 8.79
CA ASN A 79 4.17 -6.55 9.60
C ASN A 79 5.52 -7.08 10.11
N ALA A 80 6.62 -6.35 9.95
CA ALA A 80 7.88 -6.68 10.62
C ALA A 80 7.79 -6.41 12.13
N ASP A 81 8.65 -7.09 12.90
CA ASP A 81 8.73 -6.91 14.35
C ASP A 81 9.32 -5.52 14.68
N GLU A 82 8.78 -4.87 15.72
CA GLU A 82 9.06 -3.45 16.06
C GLU A 82 10.56 -3.19 16.31
N ASP A 83 11.30 -4.19 16.78
CA ASP A 83 12.74 -4.08 17.09
C ASP A 83 13.62 -4.01 15.83
N GLU A 84 13.14 -4.48 14.68
CA GLU A 84 13.89 -4.47 13.41
C GLU A 84 13.70 -3.14 12.64
N GLU A 85 12.69 -2.34 12.99
CA GLU A 85 12.27 -1.18 12.20
C GLU A 85 12.21 0.14 12.98
N GLU A 86 13.04 0.31 14.02
CA GLU A 86 13.21 1.62 14.65
C GLU A 86 13.85 2.62 13.66
N CYS A 87 13.17 3.75 13.45
CA CYS A 87 13.67 4.86 12.64
C CYS A 87 14.54 5.75 13.51
N THR A 88 15.76 5.99 13.06
CA THR A 88 16.69 6.99 13.59
C THR A 88 16.70 8.19 12.65
N PHE A 89 16.36 9.37 13.16
CA PHE A 89 16.31 10.59 12.36
C PHE A 89 16.68 11.83 13.17
N HIS A 90 17.01 12.91 12.46
CA HIS A 90 17.18 14.23 13.04
C HIS A 90 15.83 14.98 13.02
N PRO A 91 15.27 15.36 14.18
CA PRO A 91 14.03 16.14 14.23
C PRO A 91 14.23 17.63 13.93
N GLY A 92 15.49 18.09 13.89
CA GLY A 92 15.84 19.47 13.57
C GLY A 92 15.96 19.69 12.06
N GLU A 93 16.05 20.95 11.66
CA GLU A 93 16.40 21.34 10.29
C GLU A 93 17.92 21.30 10.11
N LEU A 94 18.36 20.96 8.89
CA LEU A 94 19.75 21.04 8.49
C LEU A 94 20.00 22.47 8.00
N GLU A 95 20.90 23.22 8.63
CA GLU A 95 21.19 24.62 8.32
C GLU A 95 22.60 24.78 7.78
N VAL A 96 22.83 25.80 6.94
CA VAL A 96 24.16 26.10 6.41
C VAL A 96 25.09 26.60 7.51
N ASN A 97 26.33 26.09 7.54
CA ASN A 97 27.39 26.64 8.37
C ASN A 97 28.28 27.55 7.53
N GLU A 98 27.98 28.85 7.53
CA GLU A 98 28.69 29.86 6.73
C GLU A 98 30.21 29.84 6.94
N ALA A 99 30.67 29.53 8.16
CA ALA A 99 32.10 29.46 8.48
C ALA A 99 32.84 28.33 7.73
N LYS A 100 32.11 27.33 7.22
CA LYS A 100 32.66 26.25 6.39
C LYS A 100 32.66 26.57 4.89
N PHE A 101 32.17 27.75 4.51
CA PHE A 101 32.18 28.30 3.14
C PHE A 101 32.97 29.62 3.08
N PRO A 102 34.27 29.65 3.46
CA PRO A 102 35.01 30.89 3.68
C PRO A 102 35.21 31.74 2.42
N ASP A 103 35.26 31.13 1.24
CA ASP A 103 35.48 31.80 -0.05
C ASP A 103 34.22 31.84 -0.93
N TRP A 104 33.03 31.57 -0.35
CA TRP A 104 31.80 31.51 -1.13
C TRP A 104 31.25 32.90 -1.43
N ASP A 105 31.01 33.16 -2.70
CA ASP A 105 30.33 34.35 -3.21
C ASP A 105 29.01 33.93 -3.86
N GLU A 106 27.88 34.29 -3.23
CA GLU A 106 26.56 33.90 -3.71
C GLU A 106 26.19 34.56 -5.05
N ASP A 107 26.77 35.72 -5.38
CA ASP A 107 26.55 36.37 -6.67
C ASP A 107 27.22 35.60 -7.82
N CYS A 108 28.30 34.86 -7.52
CA CYS A 108 29.03 34.03 -8.48
C CYS A 108 28.57 32.57 -8.50
N HIS A 109 28.30 32.00 -7.32
CA HIS A 109 28.09 30.57 -7.12
C HIS A 109 26.64 30.19 -6.78
N GLY A 110 25.76 31.17 -6.61
CA GLY A 110 24.39 30.97 -6.14
C GLY A 110 24.32 30.79 -4.61
N PRO A 111 23.11 30.54 -4.07
CA PRO A 111 22.90 30.47 -2.63
C PRO A 111 23.73 29.35 -1.99
N MET A 112 24.34 29.62 -0.83
CA MET A 112 25.07 28.61 -0.05
C MET A 112 24.13 27.47 0.37
N ASP A 113 22.93 27.83 0.81
CA ASP A 113 21.86 26.89 1.11
C ASP A 113 21.11 26.49 -0.17
N SER A 114 21.60 25.43 -0.82
CA SER A 114 20.94 24.80 -1.96
C SER A 114 20.94 23.28 -1.80
N GLU A 115 19.98 22.60 -2.43
CA GLU A 115 19.92 21.13 -2.45
C GLU A 115 21.22 20.54 -3.01
N HIS A 116 21.77 21.15 -4.08
CA HIS A 116 23.06 20.76 -4.64
C HIS A 116 24.19 20.83 -3.62
N ASN A 117 24.30 21.94 -2.88
CA ASN A 117 25.37 22.09 -1.88
C ASN A 117 25.17 21.15 -0.69
N ARG A 118 23.92 20.88 -0.28
CA ARG A 118 23.59 19.93 0.79
C ARG A 118 24.00 18.50 0.45
N GLU A 119 23.88 18.11 -0.83
CA GLU A 119 24.33 16.81 -1.32
C GLU A 119 25.86 16.73 -1.52
N GLN A 120 26.47 17.80 -2.05
CA GLN A 120 27.90 17.81 -2.38
C GLN A 120 28.80 18.06 -1.17
N TYR A 121 28.35 18.87 -0.21
CA TYR A 121 29.10 19.29 0.97
C TYR A 121 28.26 19.15 2.25
N PRO A 122 27.67 17.98 2.54
CA PRO A 122 26.81 17.79 3.72
C PRO A 122 27.53 18.12 5.04
N GLU A 123 28.85 17.96 5.11
CA GLU A 123 29.67 18.34 6.26
C GLU A 123 29.67 19.86 6.53
N ASN A 124 29.33 20.68 5.53
CA ASN A 124 29.22 22.13 5.66
C ASN A 124 27.85 22.60 6.17
N PHE A 125 26.96 21.66 6.47
CA PHE A 125 25.68 21.93 7.09
C PHE A 125 25.66 21.36 8.50
N SER A 126 24.78 21.87 9.35
CA SER A 126 24.66 21.46 10.75
C SER A 126 23.20 21.28 11.13
N TRP A 127 22.89 20.16 11.79
CA TRP A 127 21.56 19.87 12.30
C TRP A 127 21.29 20.69 13.55
N THR A 128 20.19 21.43 13.55
CA THR A 128 19.75 22.24 14.69
C THR A 128 19.42 21.43 15.95
N CYS A 129 19.19 20.11 15.82
CA CYS A 129 18.85 19.25 16.96
C CYS A 129 20.07 18.78 17.79
N CYS A 130 21.25 18.66 17.20
CA CYS A 130 22.44 18.13 17.89
C CYS A 130 23.76 18.82 17.53
N ASN A 131 23.73 19.78 16.62
CA ASN A 131 24.91 20.40 16.00
C ASN A 131 25.86 19.42 15.31
N GLY A 132 25.42 18.18 15.06
CA GLY A 132 26.09 17.26 14.15
C GLY A 132 25.98 17.78 12.72
N ASP A 133 26.93 17.40 11.87
CA ASP A 133 26.90 17.82 10.46
C ASP A 133 25.97 16.94 9.60
N GLY A 134 25.79 17.29 8.32
CA GLY A 134 24.94 16.54 7.41
C GLY A 134 25.36 15.08 7.17
N MET A 135 26.57 14.68 7.59
CA MET A 135 27.05 13.29 7.54
C MET A 135 26.71 12.50 8.80
N THR A 136 26.27 13.17 9.86
CA THR A 136 25.93 12.53 11.13
C THR A 136 24.64 11.73 10.99
N GLU A 137 24.68 10.43 11.27
CA GLU A 137 23.47 9.59 11.29
C GLU A 137 22.43 10.11 12.29
N GLY A 138 21.15 9.84 12.04
CA GLY A 138 19.98 10.35 12.78
C GLY A 138 19.83 9.87 14.23
N VAL A 139 20.83 10.05 15.08
CA VAL A 139 20.85 9.52 16.46
C VAL A 139 20.03 10.36 17.46
N CYS A 140 19.43 11.46 17.03
CA CYS A 140 18.78 12.43 17.91
C CYS A 140 17.38 12.01 18.34
N ASN A 141 16.71 11.17 17.56
CA ASN A 141 15.44 10.56 17.94
C ASN A 141 15.38 9.11 17.42
N ARG A 142 14.72 8.25 18.19
CA ARG A 142 14.47 6.85 17.89
C ARG A 142 12.99 6.60 18.12
N GLU A 143 12.27 6.35 17.04
CA GLU A 143 10.85 6.02 17.08
C GLU A 143 10.57 4.82 16.19
N ALA A 144 9.65 3.95 16.60
CA ALA A 144 9.15 2.90 15.73
C ALA A 144 8.57 3.51 14.44
N ARG A 145 8.88 2.94 13.28
CA ARG A 145 8.25 3.37 12.01
C ARG A 145 6.74 3.15 12.12
N ARG A 146 5.97 4.24 12.13
CA ARG A 146 4.50 4.21 12.20
C ARG A 146 3.89 4.59 10.87
N SER A 147 2.90 3.81 10.44
CA SER A 147 2.10 4.15 9.28
C SER A 147 1.26 5.38 9.57
N ARG A 148 1.18 6.30 8.60
CA ARG A 148 0.21 7.39 8.67
C ARG A 148 -1.16 6.72 8.54
N SER A 149 -1.97 6.73 9.59
CA SER A 149 -3.31 6.12 9.59
C SER A 149 -4.14 6.70 8.44
N GLN A 150 -4.12 6.05 7.29
CA GLN A 150 -5.00 6.41 6.21
C GLN A 150 -6.38 5.86 6.56
N GLU A 151 -7.28 6.79 6.88
CA GLU A 151 -8.72 6.64 7.00
C GLU A 151 -9.30 6.26 5.62
N THR A 152 -8.86 5.12 5.08
CA THR A 152 -9.47 4.51 3.90
C THR A 152 -10.48 3.50 4.41
N ALA A 153 -11.65 3.47 3.77
CA ALA A 153 -12.72 2.53 4.06
C ALA A 153 -12.19 1.09 3.93
N GLY A 154 -11.66 0.55 5.02
CA GLY A 154 -11.01 -0.74 5.03
C GLY A 154 -12.00 -1.83 4.63
N LEU A 155 -11.69 -2.55 3.55
CA LEU A 155 -12.33 -3.83 3.29
C LEU A 155 -12.08 -4.73 4.50
N LYS A 156 -13.15 -5.28 5.05
CA LYS A 156 -13.03 -6.21 6.16
C LYS A 156 -12.41 -7.49 5.63
N ILE A 157 -11.68 -8.21 6.50
CA ILE A 157 -11.01 -9.48 6.21
C ILE A 157 -11.89 -10.49 5.42
N PHE A 158 -13.21 -10.43 5.61
CA PHE A 158 -14.19 -11.29 4.94
C PHE A 158 -14.33 -11.05 3.43
N ASP A 159 -13.93 -9.88 2.93
CA ASP A 159 -14.04 -9.53 1.50
C ASP A 159 -12.85 -10.03 0.66
N VAL A 160 -11.73 -10.39 1.30
CA VAL A 160 -10.47 -10.78 0.64
C VAL A 160 -10.29 -12.32 0.56
N PHE A 161 -10.94 -13.07 1.45
CA PHE A 161 -10.62 -14.50 1.67
C PHE A 161 -11.75 -15.51 1.45
N LEU A 162 -12.97 -15.09 1.07
CA LEU A 162 -14.02 -16.05 0.70
C LEU A 162 -13.90 -16.44 -0.78
N PRO A 163 -13.89 -17.75 -1.12
CA PRO A 163 -13.93 -18.17 -2.50
C PRO A 163 -15.20 -17.60 -3.13
N LEU A 164 -15.08 -17.05 -4.34
CA LEU A 164 -16.20 -16.61 -5.17
C LEU A 164 -17.10 -17.81 -5.50
N GLY A 165 -17.95 -18.18 -4.53
CA GLY A 165 -19.08 -19.05 -4.72
C GLY A 165 -20.09 -18.30 -5.57
N ARG A 166 -20.23 -18.74 -6.83
CA ARG A 166 -21.32 -18.42 -7.76
C ARG A 166 -22.55 -17.85 -7.05
N ARG A 167 -22.80 -16.55 -7.23
CA ARG A 167 -24.15 -16.01 -7.08
C ARG A 167 -24.97 -16.52 -8.26
N SER A 168 -25.42 -17.77 -8.18
CA SER A 168 -26.47 -18.27 -9.06
C SER A 168 -27.74 -17.49 -8.75
N SER A 169 -28.13 -16.61 -9.66
CA SER A 169 -29.46 -16.01 -9.67
C SER A 169 -30.48 -17.12 -9.91
N VAL A 170 -31.02 -17.70 -8.84
CA VAL A 170 -32.24 -18.50 -8.95
C VAL A 170 -33.38 -17.50 -9.08
N LYS A 171 -33.83 -17.30 -10.33
CA LYS A 171 -35.13 -16.68 -10.61
C LYS A 171 -36.21 -17.59 -10.02
N LEU A 172 -36.81 -17.20 -8.90
CA LEU A 172 -38.11 -17.74 -8.51
C LEU A 172 -39.18 -17.05 -9.36
N SER A 173 -39.59 -17.72 -10.43
CA SER A 173 -40.84 -17.43 -11.12
C SER A 173 -42.01 -18.13 -10.41
N ALA A 174 -43.04 -17.34 -10.12
CA ALA A 174 -44.47 -17.66 -10.13
C ALA A 174 -44.99 -18.87 -9.33
N PHE A 175 -45.82 -18.59 -8.32
CA PHE A 175 -47.10 -19.29 -8.08
C PHE A 175 -48.02 -18.37 -7.25
N GLY A 176 -49.08 -17.83 -7.85
CA GLY A 176 -50.38 -17.73 -7.19
C GLY A 176 -51.24 -18.94 -7.60
N PRO A 177 -52.55 -19.04 -7.28
CA PRO A 177 -53.40 -18.20 -6.43
C PRO A 177 -54.30 -19.01 -5.43
N ALA A 178 -54.97 -18.33 -4.50
CA ALA A 178 -56.25 -18.74 -3.86
C ALA A 178 -56.82 -17.51 -3.12
N ILE A 179 -57.78 -16.73 -3.65
CA ILE A 179 -59.25 -16.90 -3.60
C ILE A 179 -59.74 -17.45 -2.25
N MET A 180 -60.41 -16.68 -1.37
CA MET A 180 -61.89 -16.47 -1.29
C MET A 180 -62.19 -15.63 0.00
N PRO A 181 -63.44 -15.14 0.26
CA PRO A 181 -63.72 -13.75 0.66
C PRO A 181 -64.62 -13.61 1.92
N ILE A 182 -65.20 -12.40 2.09
CA ILE A 182 -66.44 -12.03 2.83
C ILE A 182 -66.30 -12.06 4.39
N LEU A 183 -66.80 -11.13 5.23
CA LEU A 183 -68.01 -10.30 5.24
C LEU A 183 -67.85 -9.04 6.10
N TYR A 184 -68.48 -7.96 5.64
CA TYR A 184 -68.96 -6.84 6.43
C TYR A 184 -69.88 -7.31 7.57
N PHE A 185 -69.77 -6.72 8.75
CA PHE A 185 -70.92 -6.55 9.66
C PHE A 185 -70.88 -5.16 10.30
N VAL A 186 -71.87 -4.36 9.93
CA VAL A 186 -72.31 -3.14 10.60
C VAL A 186 -73.35 -3.55 11.64
N GLY A 187 -73.31 -3.01 12.85
CA GLY A 187 -74.35 -3.28 13.86
C GLY A 187 -74.19 -2.51 15.17
N HIS A 188 -74.93 -1.41 15.27
CA HIS A 188 -75.26 -0.65 16.48
C HIS A 188 -76.13 -1.45 17.47
N ALA A 189 -75.99 -1.19 18.79
CA ALA A 189 -77.03 -1.07 19.85
C ALA A 189 -76.39 -1.39 21.23
N ILE A 190 -76.26 -0.46 22.19
CA ILE A 190 -77.26 0.11 23.12
C ILE A 190 -77.61 -0.81 24.31
N LEU A 191 -77.57 -0.21 25.52
CA LEU A 191 -78.08 -0.61 26.85
C LEU A 191 -77.26 -1.64 27.66
N MET A 192 -76.59 -1.22 28.75
CA MET A 192 -77.16 -1.04 30.10
C MET A 192 -76.19 -0.24 30.98
#